data_AF-A0A3N0YVU1-F1
#
_entry.id   AF-A0A3N0YVU1-F1
#
_cell.length_a   1.000
_cell.length_b   1.000
_cell.length_c   1.000
_cell.angle_alpha   90.00
_cell.angle_beta   90.00
_cell.angle_gamma   90.00
#
_symmetry.space_group_name_H-M   'P 1'
#
loop_
_entity.id
_entity.type
_entity.pdbx_description
1 polymer ?
#
loop_
_entity_poly.entity_id
_entity_poly.type
_entity_poly.pdbx_seq_one_letter_code
_entity_poly.pdbx_strand_id
1 'polypeptide(L)'
;MQVIEQIPENSSDSETSDKDDEVFVNLQGELDTENESDSSPEEVEDVTAKQCPGTVSDELTEAGLIQKYFSEGHTYDVILDFLGTKHNIFLSLSTLKRRLRNAGLTRRTDYTPSGTVDAAITHELTGSDFGLPARLRTDCGTENGTMVAIHCALRAQHTDDFAGAHSHMYGTSTANQRIESWWSFFRKQRTQFWIELFSDLRERHLFNGSHEHKCLLRYVFLSILQKDLDEYRELWNNHTIRPVRQSCCHSGKPEAMYYLPHRFNARDCGFPVSQEVIQEFEETLPLQRSLCGDGNLQVHFEDLQRQNGLHPPVNWITAVENYITLKNMSGL
;
A
#
# COMPACT_ATOMS: atom_id res chain seq x y z
N MET A 1 0.10 5.72 -15.92
CA MET A 1 0.15 5.53 -17.39
C MET A 1 -0.97 4.55 -17.76
N GLN A 2 -2.10 5.07 -18.25
CA GLN A 2 -3.14 4.23 -18.84
C GLN A 2 -2.71 3.77 -20.24
N VAL A 3 -3.15 2.58 -20.62
CA VAL A 3 -2.82 1.93 -21.90
C VAL A 3 -3.70 2.53 -22.99
N ILE A 4 -3.07 3.19 -23.96
CA ILE A 4 -3.71 3.60 -25.20
C ILE A 4 -3.81 2.36 -26.11
N GLU A 5 -5.02 2.05 -26.54
CA GLU A 5 -5.31 0.92 -27.45
C GLU A 5 -5.36 1.39 -28.91
N GLN A 6 -4.77 0.61 -29.83
CA GLN A 6 -4.75 0.92 -31.26
C GLN A 6 -6.10 0.63 -31.92
N ILE A 7 -6.48 1.45 -32.91
CA ILE A 7 -7.55 1.10 -33.86
C ILE A 7 -6.96 0.15 -34.91
N PRO A 8 -7.51 -1.05 -35.13
CA PRO A 8 -7.03 -1.93 -36.19
C PRO A 8 -7.36 -1.36 -37.57
N GLU A 9 -6.37 -1.37 -38.46
CA GLU A 9 -6.56 -1.04 -39.88
C GLU A 9 -7.35 -2.17 -40.57
N ASN A 10 -8.50 -1.83 -41.18
CA ASN A 10 -9.19 -2.72 -42.11
C ASN A 10 -8.35 -2.83 -43.39
N SER A 11 -7.59 -3.91 -43.54
CA SER A 11 -7.15 -4.39 -44.85
C SER A 11 -7.90 -5.66 -45.20
N SER A 12 -8.84 -5.51 -46.12
CA SER A 12 -9.38 -6.58 -46.94
C SER A 12 -8.24 -7.35 -47.61
N ASP A 13 -8.15 -8.66 -47.39
CA ASP A 13 -7.88 -9.62 -48.45
C ASP A 13 -8.29 -11.04 -48.03
N SER A 14 -8.92 -11.69 -48.99
CA SER A 14 -9.52 -13.02 -48.99
C SER A 14 -8.49 -14.13 -49.11
N GLU A 15 -8.73 -15.28 -48.46
CA GLU A 15 -8.79 -16.64 -49.05
C GLU A 15 -8.54 -17.78 -48.02
N THR A 16 -9.65 -18.50 -47.75
CA THR A 16 -9.86 -19.96 -47.76
C THR A 16 -9.13 -20.95 -46.82
N SER A 17 -9.98 -21.65 -46.04
CA SER A 17 -10.04 -23.11 -45.72
C SER A 17 -8.96 -23.70 -44.80
N ASP A 18 -9.21 -24.63 -43.86
CA ASP A 18 -10.31 -25.58 -43.65
C ASP A 18 -10.30 -26.05 -42.16
N LYS A 19 -11.51 -26.26 -41.57
CA LYS A 19 -11.97 -27.40 -40.73
C LYS A 19 -11.32 -27.74 -39.36
N ASP A 20 -12.10 -27.62 -38.27
CA ASP A 20 -12.83 -28.69 -37.52
C ASP A 20 -11.99 -29.06 -36.27
N ASP A 21 -12.43 -29.22 -35.02
CA ASP A 21 -13.70 -29.57 -34.40
C ASP A 21 -13.80 -29.01 -32.95
N GLU A 22 -15.04 -28.81 -32.50
CA GLU A 22 -15.47 -28.60 -31.12
C GLU A 22 -15.18 -29.80 -30.20
N VAL A 23 -14.83 -29.57 -28.92
CA VAL A 23 -15.37 -30.38 -27.80
C VAL A 23 -15.53 -29.50 -26.55
N PHE A 24 -16.79 -29.25 -26.21
CA PHE A 24 -17.27 -28.83 -24.90
C PHE A 24 -17.09 -29.97 -23.89
N VAL A 25 -16.62 -29.67 -22.67
CA VAL A 25 -16.87 -30.54 -21.51
C VAL A 25 -17.47 -29.70 -20.38
N ASN A 26 -18.79 -29.83 -20.25
CA ASN A 26 -19.56 -29.60 -19.03
C ASN A 26 -19.21 -30.66 -18.00
N LEU A 27 -19.03 -30.27 -16.74
CA LEU A 27 -19.16 -31.16 -15.58
C LEU A 27 -19.99 -30.46 -14.50
N GLN A 28 -21.28 -30.80 -14.51
CA GLN A 28 -22.24 -30.65 -13.41
C GLN A 28 -22.63 -32.08 -12.98
N GLY A 29 -22.73 -32.33 -11.67
CA GLY A 29 -23.30 -33.56 -11.07
C GLY A 29 -22.88 -33.67 -9.61
N GLU A 30 -23.73 -33.29 -8.65
CA GLU A 30 -24.73 -34.12 -7.91
C GLU A 30 -24.15 -34.58 -6.56
N LEU A 31 -24.61 -34.02 -5.44
CA LEU A 31 -25.80 -34.33 -4.60
C LEU A 31 -25.58 -35.47 -3.57
N ASP A 32 -25.46 -35.02 -2.32
CA ASP A 32 -26.05 -35.46 -1.05
C ASP A 32 -26.67 -36.87 -0.90
N THR A 33 -26.29 -37.53 0.20
CA THR A 33 -27.08 -38.08 1.33
C THR A 33 -26.30 -39.26 1.93
N GLU A 34 -26.08 -39.35 3.24
CA GLU A 34 -27.01 -39.98 4.19
C GLU A 34 -26.67 -39.62 5.65
N ASN A 35 -27.73 -39.55 6.46
CA ASN A 35 -27.80 -39.33 7.92
C ASN A 35 -27.42 -40.59 8.74
N GLU A 36 -27.10 -40.35 10.02
CA GLU A 36 -27.74 -40.92 11.26
C GLU A 36 -26.70 -40.98 12.40
N SER A 37 -26.83 -40.16 13.46
CA SER A 37 -27.52 -40.43 14.76
C SER A 37 -26.78 -41.49 15.59
N ASP A 38 -26.55 -41.47 16.90
CA ASP A 38 -27.02 -40.73 18.09
C ASP A 38 -26.23 -41.32 19.29
N SER A 39 -26.33 -40.72 20.49
CA SER A 39 -26.07 -41.27 21.84
C SER A 39 -24.87 -40.70 22.62
N SER A 40 -25.15 -39.65 23.41
CA SER A 40 -24.73 -39.52 24.82
C SER A 40 -25.77 -40.26 25.71
N PRO A 41 -25.60 -40.54 27.04
CA PRO A 41 -24.87 -39.75 28.05
C PRO A 41 -24.20 -40.57 29.20
N GLU A 42 -23.50 -39.89 30.12
CA GLU A 42 -23.73 -39.96 31.60
C GLU A 42 -22.62 -39.25 32.41
N GLU A 43 -23.06 -38.46 33.39
CA GLU A 43 -22.28 -37.77 34.44
C GLU A 43 -22.04 -38.67 35.66
N VAL A 44 -20.92 -38.47 36.38
CA VAL A 44 -20.82 -38.75 37.82
C VAL A 44 -19.84 -37.76 38.48
N GLU A 45 -20.32 -36.98 39.46
CA GLU A 45 -19.53 -36.21 40.44
C GLU A 45 -19.09 -37.10 41.63
N ASP A 46 -17.98 -36.79 42.32
CA ASP A 46 -17.90 -36.55 43.80
C ASP A 46 -16.45 -36.52 44.37
N VAL A 47 -16.09 -35.33 44.90
CA VAL A 47 -15.37 -34.94 46.16
C VAL A 47 -14.20 -35.76 46.74
N THR A 48 -13.07 -35.07 47.04
CA THR A 48 -12.51 -34.85 48.41
C THR A 48 -11.20 -34.06 48.43
N ALA A 49 -11.04 -33.21 49.45
CA ALA A 49 -9.98 -32.20 49.64
C ALA A 49 -8.71 -32.69 50.38
N LYS A 50 -7.57 -32.02 50.15
CA LYS A 50 -6.49 -31.77 51.15
C LYS A 50 -5.49 -30.69 50.69
N GLN A 51 -5.16 -29.78 51.62
CA GLN A 51 -4.38 -28.54 51.46
C GLN A 51 -2.83 -28.75 51.40
N CYS A 52 -2.18 -27.95 50.53
CA CYS A 52 -0.80 -27.40 50.34
C CYS A 52 0.37 -27.76 51.32
N PRO A 53 1.70 -27.61 50.96
CA PRO A 53 2.29 -26.55 50.09
C PRO A 53 3.53 -26.91 49.21
N GLY A 54 3.83 -26.09 48.19
CA GLY A 54 5.16 -26.11 47.54
C GLY A 54 5.23 -25.52 46.12
N THR A 55 5.79 -24.32 46.02
CA THR A 55 6.31 -23.55 44.87
C THR A 55 6.76 -24.36 43.64
N VAL A 56 6.20 -24.11 42.43
CA VAL A 56 6.92 -24.27 41.13
C VAL A 56 6.35 -23.30 40.09
N SER A 57 7.27 -22.69 39.33
CA SER A 57 7.18 -21.68 38.28
C SER A 57 6.22 -21.97 37.11
N ASP A 58 5.55 -20.92 36.61
CA ASP A 58 4.92 -20.87 35.30
C ASP A 58 5.92 -21.23 34.18
N GLU A 59 5.72 -22.37 33.52
CA GLU A 59 6.35 -22.66 32.23
C GLU A 59 5.67 -21.80 31.15
N LEU A 60 6.30 -20.67 30.80
CA LEU A 60 5.93 -19.93 29.60
C LEU A 60 6.26 -20.79 28.37
N THR A 61 5.23 -21.22 27.64
CA THR A 61 5.38 -22.02 26.41
C THR A 61 6.20 -21.29 25.34
N GLU A 62 6.92 -22.04 24.48
CA GLU A 62 7.72 -21.52 23.34
C GLU A 62 6.93 -20.45 22.54
N ALA A 63 5.66 -20.74 22.24
CA ALA A 63 4.79 -19.84 21.50
C ALA A 63 4.52 -18.53 22.27
N GLY A 64 4.29 -18.60 23.58
CA GLY A 64 4.09 -17.42 24.43
C GLY A 64 5.34 -16.55 24.53
N LEU A 65 6.53 -17.15 24.60
CA LEU A 65 7.80 -16.42 24.60
C LEU A 65 8.09 -15.74 23.26
N ILE A 66 7.83 -16.43 22.13
CA ILE A 66 7.95 -15.84 20.79
C ILE A 66 7.00 -14.64 20.66
N GLN A 67 5.75 -14.78 21.09
CA GLN A 67 4.76 -13.70 21.03
C GLN A 67 5.18 -12.51 21.91
N LYS A 68 5.64 -12.77 23.14
CA LYS A 68 6.14 -11.74 24.06
C LYS A 68 7.30 -10.95 23.46
N TYR A 69 8.35 -11.62 22.99
CA TYR A 69 9.51 -10.92 22.44
C TYR A 69 9.21 -10.23 21.11
N PHE A 70 8.25 -10.75 20.35
CA PHE A 70 7.75 -10.09 19.17
C PHE A 70 6.98 -8.81 19.48
N SER A 71 6.05 -8.85 20.47
CA SER A 71 5.26 -7.69 20.89
C SER A 71 6.08 -6.62 21.60
N GLU A 72 7.18 -7.00 22.26
CA GLU A 72 8.20 -6.09 22.79
C GLU A 72 9.03 -5.39 21.69
N GLY A 73 8.84 -5.76 20.42
CA GLY A 73 9.39 -5.03 19.27
C GLY A 73 10.78 -5.47 18.81
N HIS A 74 11.40 -6.47 19.44
CA HIS A 74 12.77 -6.92 19.12
C HIS A 74 12.95 -7.46 17.70
N THR A 75 14.10 -7.22 17.05
CA THR A 75 14.39 -7.79 15.72
C THR A 75 14.44 -9.32 15.77
N TYR A 76 14.27 -10.00 14.62
CA TYR A 76 14.23 -11.46 14.61
C TYR A 76 15.49 -12.11 15.18
N ASP A 77 16.66 -11.55 14.89
CA ASP A 77 17.93 -12.07 15.41
C ASP A 77 18.01 -11.90 16.93
N VAL A 78 17.56 -10.76 17.47
CA VAL A 78 17.50 -10.52 18.93
C VAL A 78 16.50 -11.45 19.62
N ILE A 79 15.36 -11.75 18.98
CA ILE A 79 14.40 -12.73 19.50
C ILE A 79 15.04 -14.13 19.57
N LEU A 80 15.78 -14.54 18.54
CA LEU A 80 16.50 -15.82 18.54
C LEU A 80 17.55 -15.87 19.66
N ASP A 81 18.29 -14.79 19.84
CA ASP A 81 19.29 -14.69 20.90
C ASP A 81 18.66 -14.76 22.30
N PHE A 82 17.52 -14.09 22.52
CA PHE A 82 16.81 -14.18 23.81
C PHE A 82 16.22 -15.57 24.07
N LEU A 83 15.65 -16.21 23.05
CA LEU A 83 15.15 -17.58 23.17
C LEU A 83 16.30 -18.54 23.50
N GLY A 84 17.44 -18.42 22.83
CA GLY A 84 18.61 -19.27 23.06
C GLY A 84 19.30 -19.02 24.41
N THR A 85 19.51 -17.75 24.79
CA THR A 85 20.30 -17.39 25.97
C THR A 85 19.50 -17.41 27.27
N LYS A 86 18.22 -17.01 27.26
CA LYS A 86 17.41 -16.90 28.47
C LYS A 86 16.49 -18.09 28.71
N HIS A 87 16.11 -18.80 27.65
CA HIS A 87 15.14 -19.90 27.71
C HIS A 87 15.69 -21.22 27.16
N ASN A 88 16.94 -21.23 26.67
CA ASN A 88 17.58 -22.42 26.09
C ASN A 88 16.81 -23.02 24.89
N ILE A 89 16.07 -22.18 24.17
CA ILE A 89 15.30 -22.53 22.98
C ILE A 89 16.07 -22.06 21.75
N PHE A 90 16.63 -23.01 20.98
CA PHE A 90 17.35 -22.71 19.76
C PHE A 90 16.47 -22.93 18.53
N LEU A 91 16.15 -21.85 17.83
CA LEU A 91 15.37 -21.89 16.58
C LEU A 91 16.20 -21.37 15.42
N SER A 92 15.90 -21.84 14.21
CA SER A 92 16.36 -21.15 13.00
C SER A 92 15.46 -19.95 12.71
N LEU A 93 16.02 -18.95 12.02
CA LEU A 93 15.27 -17.78 11.55
C LEU A 93 14.02 -18.15 10.74
N SER A 94 14.12 -19.22 9.92
CA SER A 94 13.01 -19.74 9.14
C SER A 94 11.90 -20.32 10.03
N THR A 95 12.25 -21.07 11.07
CA THR A 95 11.28 -21.62 12.02
C THR A 95 10.60 -20.51 12.81
N LEU A 96 11.34 -19.50 13.27
CA LEU A 96 10.78 -18.33 13.95
C LEU A 96 9.78 -17.58 13.04
N LYS A 97 10.16 -17.28 11.79
CA LYS A 97 9.28 -16.62 10.81
C LYS A 97 8.02 -17.44 10.51
N ARG A 98 8.13 -18.77 10.43
CA ARG A 98 6.98 -19.67 10.23
C ARG A 98 6.04 -19.65 11.45
N ARG A 99 6.57 -19.74 12.67
CA ARG A 99 5.78 -19.67 13.92
C ARG A 99 5.03 -18.35 14.04
N LEU A 100 5.71 -17.24 13.74
CA LEU A 100 5.10 -15.91 13.71
C LEU A 100 3.98 -15.81 12.68
N ARG A 101 4.18 -16.34 11.46
CA ARG A 101 3.13 -16.40 10.42
C ARG A 101 1.92 -17.23 10.85
N ASN A 102 2.15 -18.39 11.44
CA ASN A 102 1.07 -19.26 11.95
C ASN A 102 0.30 -18.63 13.11
N ALA A 103 0.96 -17.77 13.88
CA ALA A 103 0.34 -16.96 14.93
C ALA A 103 -0.27 -15.64 14.43
N GLY A 104 -0.26 -15.38 13.12
CA GLY A 104 -0.75 -14.11 12.54
C GLY A 104 0.11 -12.88 12.85
N LEU A 105 1.28 -13.07 13.48
CA LEU A 105 2.19 -12.00 13.89
C LEU A 105 3.15 -11.68 12.74
N THR A 106 2.92 -10.55 12.06
CA THR A 106 3.78 -10.09 10.96
C THR A 106 4.29 -8.68 11.25
N ARG A 107 5.60 -8.46 11.07
CA ARG A 107 6.15 -7.10 11.11
C ARG A 107 5.77 -6.43 9.79
N ARG A 108 4.90 -5.42 9.85
CA ARG A 108 4.68 -4.52 8.71
C ARG A 108 5.84 -3.55 8.67
N THR A 109 6.63 -3.56 7.60
CA THR A 109 7.74 -2.60 7.44
C THR A 109 7.31 -1.29 6.82
N ASP A 110 6.20 -1.26 6.06
CA ASP A 110 5.84 -0.10 5.25
C ASP A 110 4.31 0.10 5.24
N TYR A 111 3.74 0.43 6.41
CA TYR A 111 2.35 0.85 6.49
C TYR A 111 2.25 2.32 6.05
N THR A 112 1.88 2.54 4.79
CA THR A 112 1.15 3.76 4.45
C THR A 112 -0.21 3.63 5.13
N PRO A 113 -0.57 4.52 6.07
CA PRO A 113 -1.90 4.49 6.67
C PRO A 113 -2.93 4.36 5.57
N SER A 114 -3.90 3.45 5.72
CA SER A 114 -4.96 3.21 4.72
C SER A 114 -5.48 4.52 4.15
N GLY A 115 -5.54 5.50 5.02
CA GLY A 115 -6.03 6.77 4.63
C GLY A 115 -5.08 7.79 3.97
N THR A 116 -3.75 7.63 4.03
CA THR A 116 -2.88 8.33 3.09
C THR A 116 -3.11 7.82 1.66
N VAL A 117 -3.43 6.53 1.50
CA VAL A 117 -3.85 5.96 0.21
C VAL A 117 -5.20 6.54 -0.22
N ASP A 118 -6.16 6.62 0.71
CA ASP A 118 -7.47 7.20 0.42
C ASP A 118 -7.38 8.67 -0.03
N ALA A 119 -6.57 9.50 0.62
CA ALA A 119 -6.42 10.92 0.26
C ALA A 119 -5.78 11.12 -1.12
N ALA A 120 -4.78 10.30 -1.46
CA ALA A 120 -4.19 10.30 -2.79
C ALA A 120 -5.24 9.88 -3.84
N ILE A 121 -6.09 8.91 -3.52
CA ILE A 121 -7.14 8.46 -4.42
C ILE A 121 -8.22 9.53 -4.59
N THR A 122 -8.74 10.14 -3.52
CA THR A 122 -9.71 11.25 -3.63
C THR A 122 -9.16 12.41 -4.45
N HIS A 123 -7.88 12.76 -4.27
CA HIS A 123 -7.23 13.79 -5.06
C HIS A 123 -7.09 13.41 -6.55
N GLU A 124 -6.80 12.14 -6.87
CA GLU A 124 -6.80 11.67 -8.26
C GLU A 124 -8.21 11.66 -8.88
N LEU A 125 -9.24 11.31 -8.10
CA LEU A 125 -10.64 11.31 -8.53
C LEU A 125 -11.21 12.70 -8.77
N THR A 126 -10.70 13.71 -8.06
CA THR A 126 -11.16 15.11 -8.16
C THR A 126 -10.26 15.97 -9.05
N GLY A 127 -8.98 15.59 -9.20
CA GLY A 127 -7.97 16.36 -9.92
C GLY A 127 -7.72 15.92 -11.37
N SER A 128 -8.21 14.75 -11.78
CA SER A 128 -8.22 14.37 -13.20
C SER A 128 -9.60 14.67 -13.78
N ASP A 129 -9.68 15.58 -14.76
CA ASP A 129 -10.89 15.81 -15.58
C ASP A 129 -11.27 14.55 -16.43
N PHE A 130 -10.72 13.39 -16.11
CA PHE A 130 -10.65 12.21 -16.97
C PHE A 130 -10.99 10.95 -16.18
N GLY A 131 -11.65 10.04 -16.87
CA GLY A 131 -12.26 8.87 -16.26
C GLY A 131 -11.28 7.81 -15.73
N LEU A 132 -11.84 6.92 -14.93
CA LEU A 132 -11.16 5.74 -14.39
C LEU A 132 -10.66 4.81 -15.48
N PRO A 133 -9.53 4.11 -15.27
CA PRO A 133 -9.13 3.07 -16.19
C PRO A 133 -10.17 1.95 -16.23
N ALA A 134 -10.32 1.30 -17.39
CA ALA A 134 -11.19 0.13 -17.54
C ALA A 134 -10.84 -0.99 -16.55
N ARG A 135 -9.53 -1.19 -16.36
CA ARG A 135 -8.97 -2.25 -15.52
C ARG A 135 -7.68 -1.82 -14.81
N LEU A 136 -7.64 -2.03 -13.50
CA LEU A 136 -6.45 -1.88 -12.66
C LEU A 136 -5.76 -3.24 -12.49
N ARG A 137 -4.44 -3.28 -12.69
CA ARG A 137 -3.61 -4.45 -12.38
C ARG A 137 -2.65 -4.13 -11.24
N THR A 138 -2.66 -4.95 -10.20
CA THR A 138 -1.71 -4.86 -9.08
C THR A 138 -1.06 -6.21 -8.84
N ASP A 139 0.05 -6.27 -8.12
CA ASP A 139 0.47 -7.54 -7.54
C ASP A 139 -0.31 -7.85 -6.25
N CYS A 140 -0.07 -9.05 -5.71
CA CYS A 140 -0.75 -9.56 -4.52
C CYS A 140 -0.26 -8.92 -3.19
N GLY A 141 0.30 -7.71 -3.25
CA GLY A 141 0.67 -6.92 -2.07
C GLY A 141 -0.56 -6.57 -1.23
N THR A 142 -0.42 -6.61 0.10
CA THR A 142 -1.54 -6.34 1.02
C THR A 142 -1.89 -4.85 1.09
N GLU A 143 -0.93 -3.99 0.77
CA GLU A 143 -1.08 -2.55 0.61
C GLU A 143 -1.99 -2.16 -0.56
N ASN A 144 -2.10 -3.03 -1.58
CA ASN A 144 -2.90 -2.77 -2.77
C ASN A 144 -4.39 -2.99 -2.52
N GLY A 145 -4.77 -3.74 -1.49
CA GLY A 145 -6.17 -4.12 -1.23
C GLY A 145 -7.11 -2.92 -1.16
N THR A 146 -6.68 -1.80 -0.56
CA THR A 146 -7.46 -0.56 -0.51
C THR A 146 -7.68 0.03 -1.90
N MET A 147 -6.62 0.13 -2.72
CA MET A 147 -6.71 0.63 -4.09
C MET A 147 -7.64 -0.25 -4.94
N VAL A 148 -7.56 -1.57 -4.77
CA VAL A 148 -8.44 -2.55 -5.44
C VAL A 148 -9.90 -2.32 -5.04
N ALA A 149 -10.17 -2.23 -3.74
CA ALA A 149 -11.52 -2.04 -3.24
C ALA A 149 -12.14 -0.74 -3.78
N ILE A 150 -11.38 0.36 -3.74
CA ILE A 150 -11.84 1.66 -4.22
C ILE A 150 -12.09 1.60 -5.73
N HIS A 151 -11.16 1.08 -6.52
CA HIS A 151 -11.34 0.99 -7.97
C HIS A 151 -12.57 0.17 -8.36
N CYS A 152 -12.76 -1.00 -7.74
CA CYS A 152 -13.92 -1.86 -7.98
C CYS A 152 -15.25 -1.19 -7.59
N ALA A 153 -15.26 -0.47 -6.47
CA ALA A 153 -16.47 0.20 -5.98
C ALA A 153 -16.83 1.41 -6.86
N LEU A 154 -15.85 2.21 -7.31
CA LEU A 154 -16.11 3.29 -8.26
C LEU A 154 -16.55 2.80 -9.65
N ARG A 155 -16.13 1.57 -10.01
CA ARG A 155 -16.52 0.92 -11.27
C ARG A 155 -17.81 0.09 -11.17
N ALA A 156 -18.45 0.06 -10.00
CA ALA A 156 -19.58 -0.84 -9.73
C ALA A 156 -20.85 -0.51 -10.54
N GLN A 157 -21.03 0.75 -10.92
CA GLN A 157 -22.22 1.20 -11.66
C GLN A 157 -22.02 1.20 -13.18
N HIS A 158 -20.79 0.94 -13.67
CA HIS A 158 -20.55 0.83 -15.11
C HIS A 158 -21.04 -0.51 -15.66
N THR A 159 -21.23 -0.58 -16.97
CA THR A 159 -21.89 -1.72 -17.63
C THR A 159 -21.00 -2.44 -18.65
N ASP A 160 -19.72 -2.10 -18.73
CA ASP A 160 -18.78 -2.80 -19.61
C ASP A 160 -18.31 -4.14 -19.03
N ASP A 161 -17.68 -4.96 -19.86
CA ASP A 161 -17.24 -6.31 -19.51
C ASP A 161 -16.29 -6.37 -18.29
N PHE A 162 -15.62 -5.27 -17.98
CA PHE A 162 -14.70 -5.14 -16.85
C PHE A 162 -15.29 -4.32 -15.69
N ALA A 163 -16.60 -4.09 -15.62
CA ALA A 163 -17.18 -3.32 -14.54
C ALA A 163 -17.11 -4.03 -13.16
N GLY A 164 -17.25 -3.25 -12.09
CA GLY A 164 -17.31 -3.74 -10.71
C GLY A 164 -16.09 -4.58 -10.32
N ALA A 165 -16.34 -5.79 -9.80
CA ALA A 165 -15.29 -6.70 -9.35
C ALA A 165 -14.33 -7.16 -10.48
N HIS A 166 -14.74 -7.07 -11.74
CA HIS A 166 -13.91 -7.43 -12.90
C HIS A 166 -12.97 -6.30 -13.35
N SER A 167 -13.10 -5.10 -12.75
CA SER A 167 -12.25 -3.94 -13.04
C SER A 167 -10.85 -4.08 -12.44
N HIS A 168 -10.59 -5.15 -11.68
CA HIS A 168 -9.27 -5.44 -11.14
C HIS A 168 -8.73 -6.78 -11.60
N MET A 169 -7.41 -6.90 -11.65
CA MET A 169 -6.74 -8.19 -11.72
C MET A 169 -5.42 -8.22 -10.97
N TYR A 170 -5.12 -9.37 -10.36
CA TYR A 170 -3.81 -9.64 -9.81
C TYR A 170 -2.81 -10.09 -10.90
N GLY A 171 -1.57 -9.64 -10.74
CA GLY A 171 -0.42 -10.05 -11.52
C GLY A 171 0.70 -10.60 -10.65
N THR A 172 1.60 -11.39 -11.25
CA THR A 172 2.84 -11.76 -10.56
C THR A 172 3.76 -10.55 -10.45
N SER A 173 4.45 -10.40 -9.32
CA SER A 173 5.42 -9.29 -9.15
C SER A 173 6.55 -9.34 -10.19
N THR A 174 6.88 -10.53 -10.72
CA THR A 174 7.85 -10.69 -11.82
C THR A 174 7.38 -10.06 -13.14
N ALA A 175 6.08 -9.85 -13.32
CA ALA A 175 5.52 -9.20 -14.51
C ALA A 175 5.47 -7.66 -14.38
N ASN A 176 5.72 -7.09 -13.21
CA ASN A 176 5.65 -5.64 -12.95
C ASN A 176 6.90 -4.87 -13.44
N GLN A 177 7.63 -5.40 -14.43
CA GLN A 177 8.92 -4.87 -14.88
C GLN A 177 8.90 -3.39 -15.27
N ARG A 178 7.82 -2.94 -15.94
CA ARG A 178 7.71 -1.55 -16.40
C ARG A 178 7.65 -0.55 -15.25
N ILE A 179 6.78 -0.80 -14.28
CA ILE A 179 6.61 0.09 -13.14
C ILE A 179 7.82 0.03 -12.21
N GLU A 180 8.41 -1.15 -12.00
CA GLU A 180 9.65 -1.30 -11.22
C GLU A 180 10.85 -0.59 -11.87
N SER A 181 10.96 -0.68 -13.20
CA SER A 181 12.00 0.07 -13.95
C SER A 181 11.82 1.57 -13.78
N TRP A 182 10.57 2.05 -13.78
CA TRP A 182 10.27 3.45 -13.54
C TRP A 182 10.57 3.87 -12.10
N TRP A 183 10.20 3.08 -11.09
CA TRP A 183 10.54 3.34 -9.69
C TRP A 183 12.06 3.41 -9.47
N SER A 184 12.83 2.53 -10.13
CA SER A 184 14.29 2.58 -10.11
C SER A 184 14.83 3.90 -10.70
N PHE A 185 14.26 4.36 -11.81
CA PHE A 185 14.61 5.63 -12.43
C PHE A 185 14.26 6.82 -11.51
N PHE A 186 13.03 6.86 -11.02
CA PHE A 186 12.54 7.91 -10.14
C PHE A 186 13.39 8.03 -8.87
N ARG A 187 13.75 6.88 -8.28
CA ARG A 187 14.64 6.85 -7.13
C ARG A 187 15.98 7.51 -7.41
N LYS A 188 16.64 7.10 -8.50
CA LYS A 188 17.96 7.63 -8.88
C LYS A 188 17.94 9.13 -9.18
N GLN A 189 16.83 9.66 -9.69
CA GLN A 189 16.73 11.05 -10.13
C GLN A 189 16.21 12.01 -9.05
N ARG A 190 15.36 11.53 -8.14
CA ARG A 190 14.65 12.39 -7.18
C ARG A 190 14.76 11.88 -5.75
N THR A 191 14.18 10.70 -5.46
CA THR A 191 13.94 10.33 -4.05
C THR A 191 15.19 9.90 -3.29
N GLN A 192 16.26 9.53 -3.97
CA GLN A 192 17.52 9.14 -3.32
C GLN A 192 18.07 10.25 -2.40
N PHE A 193 17.95 11.52 -2.81
CA PHE A 193 18.32 12.67 -1.98
C PHE A 193 17.57 12.69 -0.64
N TRP A 194 16.24 12.53 -0.67
CA TRP A 194 15.40 12.53 0.53
C TRP A 194 15.70 11.35 1.44
N ILE A 195 15.95 10.17 0.86
CA ILE A 195 16.35 8.97 1.60
C ILE A 195 17.68 9.21 2.35
N GLU A 196 18.67 9.80 1.67
CA GLU A 196 19.96 10.13 2.26
C GLU A 196 19.81 11.19 3.36
N LEU A 197 19.05 12.27 3.10
CA LEU A 197 18.78 13.31 4.09
C LEU A 197 18.16 12.74 5.38
N PHE A 198 17.16 11.87 5.26
CA PHE A 198 16.53 11.26 6.43
C PHE A 198 17.41 10.17 7.08
N SER A 199 18.26 9.49 6.32
CA SER A 199 19.29 8.61 6.90
C SER A 199 20.28 9.42 7.74
N ASP A 200 20.73 10.56 7.25
CA ASP A 200 21.63 11.47 7.96
C ASP A 200 21.02 11.96 9.27
N LEU A 201 19.72 12.32 9.28
CA LEU A 201 19.03 12.69 10.53
C LEU A 201 19.04 11.55 11.55
N ARG A 202 18.85 10.31 11.10
CA ARG A 202 18.89 9.13 11.95
C ARG A 202 20.30 8.84 12.46
N GLU A 203 21.30 8.91 11.59
CA GLU A 203 22.71 8.66 11.92
C GLU A 203 23.27 9.70 12.91
N ARG A 204 22.78 10.93 12.85
CA ARG A 204 23.09 11.99 13.82
C ARG A 204 22.25 11.94 15.10
N HIS A 205 21.45 10.89 15.29
CA HIS A 205 20.53 10.73 16.41
C HIS A 205 19.49 11.86 16.57
N LEU A 206 19.19 12.57 15.48
CA LEU A 206 18.13 13.59 15.42
C LEU A 206 16.76 12.97 15.13
N PHE A 207 16.73 11.73 14.63
CA PHE A 207 15.52 10.97 14.37
C PHE A 207 15.64 9.55 14.93
N ASN A 208 14.69 9.13 15.76
CA ASN A 208 14.69 7.80 16.40
C ASN A 208 13.60 6.85 15.87
N GLY A 209 12.69 7.32 15.01
CA GLY A 209 11.61 6.50 14.45
C GLY A 209 10.39 6.32 15.33
N SER A 210 10.32 7.00 16.49
CA SER A 210 9.11 7.12 17.31
C SER A 210 7.93 7.72 16.54
N HIS A 211 6.72 7.55 17.07
CA HIS A 211 5.51 8.12 16.48
C HIS A 211 5.60 9.63 16.40
N GLU A 212 6.05 10.27 17.47
CA GLU A 212 6.21 11.71 17.61
C GLU A 212 7.23 12.27 16.60
N HIS A 213 8.37 11.59 16.43
CA HIS A 213 9.38 11.97 15.44
C HIS A 213 8.84 11.81 14.01
N LYS A 214 8.10 10.74 13.71
CA LYS A 214 7.46 10.54 12.40
C LYS A 214 6.41 11.62 12.12
N CYS A 215 5.60 11.99 13.12
CA CYS A 215 4.64 13.08 13.02
C CYS A 215 5.35 14.41 12.79
N LEU A 216 6.39 14.74 13.56
CA LEU A 216 7.15 15.97 13.37
C LEU A 216 7.80 16.04 11.98
N LEU A 217 8.39 14.92 11.52
CA LEU A 217 8.99 14.84 10.19
C LEU A 217 7.94 15.09 9.11
N ARG A 218 6.75 14.47 9.20
CA ARG A 218 5.64 14.73 8.27
C ARG A 218 5.18 16.18 8.33
N TYR A 219 4.98 16.73 9.53
CA TYR A 219 4.54 18.12 9.71
C TYR A 219 5.46 19.11 8.99
N VAL A 220 6.78 18.91 9.10
CA VAL A 220 7.77 19.85 8.57
C VAL A 220 8.07 19.60 7.08
N PHE A 221 8.19 18.33 6.66
CA PHE A 221 8.67 18.00 5.31
C PHE A 221 7.58 17.71 4.29
N LEU A 222 6.35 17.39 4.70
CA LEU A 222 5.32 16.90 3.75
C LEU A 222 4.98 17.91 2.66
N SER A 223 4.89 19.21 2.99
CA SER A 223 4.62 20.26 2.00
C SER A 223 5.74 20.40 0.97
N ILE A 224 6.99 20.22 1.39
CA ILE A 224 8.16 20.32 0.52
C ILE A 224 8.28 19.08 -0.35
N LEU A 225 8.04 17.91 0.22
CA LEU A 225 7.97 16.65 -0.53
C LEU A 225 6.85 16.74 -1.58
N GLN A 226 5.67 17.22 -1.21
CA GLN A 226 4.57 17.41 -2.16
C GLN A 226 4.97 18.35 -3.31
N LYS A 227 5.60 19.49 -2.99
CA LYS A 227 6.10 20.41 -4.01
C LYS A 227 7.12 19.76 -4.95
N ASP A 228 8.10 19.02 -4.44
CA ASP A 228 9.10 18.32 -5.27
C ASP A 228 8.46 17.24 -6.15
N LEU A 229 7.43 16.55 -5.64
CA LEU A 229 6.63 15.59 -6.40
C LEU A 229 5.83 16.27 -7.51
N ASP A 230 5.20 17.41 -7.24
CA ASP A 230 4.43 18.18 -8.22
C ASP A 230 5.33 18.72 -9.34
N GLU A 231 6.49 19.29 -8.98
CA GLU A 231 7.50 19.74 -9.96
C GLU A 231 8.02 18.58 -10.81
N TYR A 232 8.22 17.39 -10.21
CA TYR A 232 8.62 16.21 -10.97
C TYR A 232 7.50 15.69 -11.87
N ARG A 233 6.24 15.71 -11.41
CA ARG A 233 5.07 15.37 -12.24
C ARG A 233 5.01 16.26 -13.46
N GLU A 234 5.16 17.57 -13.32
CA GLU A 234 5.18 18.50 -14.45
C GLU A 234 6.33 18.22 -15.42
N LEU A 235 7.54 18.02 -14.89
CA LEU A 235 8.72 17.69 -15.70
C LEU A 235 8.50 16.39 -16.47
N TRP A 236 8.00 15.36 -15.79
CA TRP A 236 7.75 14.06 -16.37
C TRP A 236 6.59 14.10 -17.37
N ASN A 237 5.51 14.82 -17.11
CA ASN A 237 4.42 14.88 -18.08
C ASN A 237 4.79 15.65 -19.34
N ASN A 238 5.75 16.58 -19.25
CA ASN A 238 6.22 17.40 -20.37
C ASN A 238 7.45 16.85 -21.10
N HIS A 239 8.07 15.75 -20.62
CA HIS A 239 9.23 15.16 -21.29
C HIS A 239 8.85 14.55 -22.64
N THR A 240 9.78 14.53 -23.59
CA THR A 240 9.52 13.89 -24.88
C THR A 240 9.98 12.43 -24.86
N ILE A 241 9.04 11.51 -25.02
CA ILE A 241 9.31 10.09 -25.27
C ILE A 241 9.77 9.96 -26.72
N ARG A 242 10.97 9.41 -26.93
CA ARG A 242 11.52 9.18 -28.27
C ARG A 242 10.85 7.97 -28.93
N PRO A 243 10.61 8.02 -30.26
CA PRO A 243 10.13 6.84 -30.99
C PRO A 243 11.13 5.70 -30.93
N VAL A 244 10.66 4.49 -30.61
CA VAL A 244 11.45 3.25 -30.61
C VAL A 244 10.76 2.23 -31.50
N ARG A 245 11.43 1.80 -32.58
CA ARG A 245 10.84 0.93 -33.63
C ARG A 245 10.26 -0.39 -33.11
N GLN A 246 10.81 -0.95 -32.03
CA GLN A 246 10.38 -2.23 -31.46
C GLN A 246 9.36 -2.08 -30.34
N SER A 247 8.99 -0.85 -29.98
CA SER A 247 8.06 -0.59 -28.88
C SER A 247 6.65 -0.37 -29.40
N CYS A 248 5.67 -0.99 -28.74
CA CYS A 248 4.26 -0.67 -28.93
C CYS A 248 3.85 0.65 -28.24
N CYS A 249 4.76 1.30 -27.49
CA CYS A 249 4.45 2.54 -26.80
C CYS A 249 4.46 3.73 -27.76
N HIS A 250 3.43 4.58 -27.62
CA HIS A 250 3.36 5.86 -28.30
C HIS A 250 4.55 6.76 -27.92
N SER A 251 4.90 7.65 -28.86
CA SER A 251 5.99 8.61 -28.70
C SER A 251 5.44 10.04 -28.73
N GLY A 252 6.15 10.97 -28.12
CA GLY A 252 5.68 12.34 -27.92
C GLY A 252 5.71 12.75 -26.44
N LYS A 253 5.06 13.87 -26.14
CA LYS A 253 4.92 14.34 -24.76
C LYS A 253 3.73 13.65 -24.09
N PRO A 254 3.88 13.02 -22.91
CA PRO A 254 2.78 12.39 -22.19
C PRO A 254 1.56 13.30 -22.03
N GLU A 255 1.77 14.56 -21.65
CA GLU A 255 0.70 15.56 -21.54
C GLU A 255 -0.09 15.68 -22.85
N ALA A 256 0.59 15.89 -23.97
CA ALA A 256 -0.06 16.02 -25.28
C ALA A 256 -0.77 14.73 -25.72
N MET A 257 -0.18 13.57 -25.44
CA MET A 257 -0.78 12.27 -25.75
C MET A 257 -2.06 12.02 -24.93
N TYR A 258 -2.08 12.49 -23.68
CA TYR A 258 -3.21 12.33 -22.78
C TYR A 258 -4.39 13.23 -23.17
N TYR A 259 -4.15 14.52 -23.42
CA TYR A 259 -5.21 15.48 -23.74
C TYR A 259 -5.64 15.48 -25.22
N LEU A 260 -4.78 15.02 -26.15
CA LEU A 260 -5.06 15.04 -27.59
C LEU A 260 -4.88 13.65 -28.22
N PRO A 261 -5.55 12.60 -27.71
CA PRO A 261 -5.32 11.22 -28.16
C PRO A 261 -5.57 11.04 -29.68
N HIS A 262 -6.56 11.75 -30.23
CA HIS A 262 -6.86 11.72 -31.68
C HIS A 262 -5.68 12.10 -32.58
N ARG A 263 -4.69 12.84 -32.07
CA ARG A 263 -3.47 13.20 -32.82
C ARG A 263 -2.40 12.10 -32.86
N PHE A 264 -2.57 11.07 -32.04
CA PHE A 264 -1.63 9.96 -31.86
C PHE A 264 -2.26 8.62 -32.25
N ASN A 265 -3.33 8.63 -33.07
CA ASN A 265 -4.13 7.44 -33.40
C ASN A 265 -4.64 6.69 -32.16
N ALA A 266 -4.94 7.46 -31.12
CA ALA A 266 -5.40 7.01 -29.82
C ALA A 266 -6.83 7.49 -29.56
N ARG A 267 -7.50 6.86 -28.60
CA ARG A 267 -8.79 7.30 -28.06
C ARG A 267 -8.70 7.43 -26.54
N ASP A 268 -9.59 8.22 -25.97
CA ASP A 268 -9.81 8.24 -24.54
C ASP A 268 -10.56 6.96 -24.12
N CYS A 269 -10.03 6.27 -23.11
CA CYS A 269 -10.59 5.04 -22.55
C CYS A 269 -10.98 5.21 -21.07
N GLY A 270 -11.03 6.45 -20.58
CA GLY A 270 -11.45 6.78 -19.23
C GLY A 270 -12.95 6.62 -19.03
N PHE A 271 -13.34 6.02 -17.91
CA PHE A 271 -14.73 5.87 -17.49
C PHE A 271 -15.13 6.98 -16.52
N PRO A 272 -16.13 7.82 -16.85
CA PRO A 272 -16.53 8.92 -15.98
C PRO A 272 -17.08 8.38 -14.66
N VAL A 273 -16.80 9.08 -13.57
CA VAL A 273 -17.39 8.81 -12.25
C VAL A 273 -18.40 9.91 -11.98
N SER A 274 -19.58 9.53 -11.51
CA SER A 274 -20.61 10.50 -11.15
C SER A 274 -20.21 11.26 -9.89
N GLN A 275 -20.58 12.54 -9.80
CA GLN A 275 -20.23 13.35 -8.62
C GLN A 275 -20.87 12.82 -7.35
N GLU A 276 -22.03 12.17 -7.46
CA GLU A 276 -22.73 11.55 -6.34
C GLU A 276 -21.88 10.43 -5.71
N VAL A 277 -21.25 9.60 -6.54
CA VAL A 277 -20.35 8.54 -6.06
C VAL A 277 -19.10 9.15 -5.44
N ILE A 278 -18.53 10.20 -6.04
CA ILE A 278 -17.36 10.88 -5.46
C ILE A 278 -17.71 11.45 -4.07
N GLN A 279 -18.86 12.10 -3.94
CA GLN A 279 -19.32 12.67 -2.68
C GLN A 279 -19.59 11.58 -1.62
N GLU A 280 -20.24 10.47 -2.00
CA GLU A 280 -20.45 9.33 -1.10
C GLU A 280 -19.10 8.77 -0.60
N PHE A 281 -18.11 8.68 -1.48
CA PHE A 281 -16.75 8.28 -1.10
C PHE A 281 -16.11 9.29 -0.15
N GLU A 282 -16.22 10.59 -0.42
CA GLU A 282 -15.68 11.64 0.45
C GLU A 282 -16.33 11.65 1.84
N GLU A 283 -17.63 11.39 1.93
CA GLU A 283 -18.38 11.31 3.19
C GLU A 283 -18.05 10.04 3.99
N THR A 284 -17.78 8.93 3.30
CA THR A 284 -17.40 7.66 3.92
C THR A 284 -15.94 7.67 4.39
N LEU A 285 -15.10 8.49 3.77
CA LEU A 285 -13.71 8.67 4.15
C LEU A 285 -13.58 9.65 5.32
N PRO A 286 -12.69 9.40 6.30
CA PRO A 286 -12.55 10.28 7.45
C PRO A 286 -12.21 11.72 7.02
N LEU A 287 -13.11 12.66 7.32
CA LEU A 287 -12.93 14.09 7.10
C LEU A 287 -11.66 14.58 7.83
N GLN A 288 -10.78 15.26 7.09
CA GLN A 288 -9.61 15.98 7.58
C GLN A 288 -8.57 15.13 8.35
N ARG A 289 -7.58 14.69 7.59
CA ARG A 289 -6.35 14.12 8.13
C ARG A 289 -5.47 15.24 8.62
N SER A 290 -5.00 15.10 9.85
CA SER A 290 -3.83 15.85 10.27
C SER A 290 -2.68 15.65 9.28
N LEU A 291 -2.00 16.74 8.90
CA LEU A 291 -0.80 16.75 8.06
C LEU A 291 0.27 15.79 8.60
N CYS A 292 0.35 15.64 9.93
CA CYS A 292 1.31 14.73 10.56
C CYS A 292 0.75 13.31 10.82
N GLY A 293 -0.54 13.09 10.56
CA GLY A 293 -1.27 11.84 10.84
C GLY A 293 -1.81 11.74 12.26
N ASP A 294 -1.64 12.78 13.09
CA ASP A 294 -2.11 12.88 14.47
C ASP A 294 -2.59 14.33 14.76
N GLY A 295 -3.88 14.51 15.04
CA GLY A 295 -4.46 15.85 15.25
C GLY A 295 -3.86 16.59 16.43
N ASN A 296 -3.58 15.89 17.53
CA ASN A 296 -3.09 16.50 18.76
C ASN A 296 -1.65 16.96 18.60
N LEU A 297 -0.80 16.11 18.00
CA LEU A 297 0.59 16.47 17.72
C LEU A 297 0.68 17.60 16.69
N GLN A 298 -0.18 17.62 15.68
CA GLN A 298 -0.21 18.73 14.73
C GLN A 298 -0.52 20.07 15.42
N VAL A 299 -1.59 20.14 16.22
CA VAL A 299 -1.95 21.36 16.94
C VAL A 299 -0.79 21.80 17.85
N HIS A 300 -0.16 20.86 18.54
CA HIS A 300 1.01 21.14 19.37
C HIS A 300 2.17 21.75 18.58
N PHE A 301 2.52 21.18 17.42
CA PHE A 301 3.60 21.72 16.59
C PHE A 301 3.25 23.07 15.97
N GLU A 302 1.99 23.28 15.56
CA GLU A 302 1.49 24.57 15.07
C GLU A 302 1.58 25.67 16.13
N ASP A 303 1.23 25.35 17.38
CA ASP A 303 1.32 26.29 18.49
C ASP A 303 2.77 26.64 18.80
N LEU A 304 3.68 25.65 18.84
CA LEU A 304 5.12 25.90 19.00
C LEU A 304 5.67 26.77 17.86
N GLN A 305 5.28 26.49 16.63
CA GLN A 305 5.71 27.25 15.46
C GLN A 305 5.23 28.71 15.55
N ARG A 306 3.97 28.92 15.94
CA ARG A 306 3.36 30.25 16.09
C ARG A 306 3.99 31.05 17.23
N GLN A 307 4.21 30.44 18.39
CA GLN A 307 4.80 31.10 19.56
C GLN A 307 6.24 31.58 19.31
N ASN A 308 6.99 30.88 18.47
CA ASN A 308 8.38 31.19 18.18
C ASN A 308 8.58 31.96 16.86
N GLY A 309 7.50 32.35 16.18
CA GLY A 309 7.56 33.11 14.93
C GLY A 309 8.27 32.35 13.79
N LEU A 310 8.22 31.02 13.81
CA LEU A 310 8.84 30.19 12.79
C LEU A 310 7.97 30.20 11.53
N HIS A 311 8.59 30.50 10.39
CA HIS A 311 7.91 30.46 9.10
C HIS A 311 7.83 29.02 8.57
N PRO A 312 6.78 28.65 7.82
CA PRO A 312 6.72 27.39 7.10
C PRO A 312 7.95 27.22 6.22
N PRO A 313 8.57 26.02 6.19
CA PRO A 313 9.81 25.81 5.46
C PRO A 313 9.54 25.82 3.95
N VAL A 314 10.42 26.47 3.20
CA VAL A 314 10.28 26.65 1.74
C VAL A 314 11.19 25.73 0.92
N ASN A 315 12.22 25.19 1.56
CA ASN A 315 13.19 24.27 1.00
C ASN A 315 13.70 23.31 2.07
N TRP A 316 14.43 22.28 1.65
CA TRP A 316 14.93 21.24 2.55
C TRP A 316 15.85 21.77 3.66
N ILE A 317 16.60 22.85 3.42
CA ILE A 317 17.51 23.44 4.42
C ILE A 317 16.69 24.01 5.57
N THR A 318 15.74 24.90 5.24
CA THR A 318 14.82 25.49 6.22
C THR A 318 13.95 24.44 6.92
N ALA A 319 13.66 23.32 6.24
CA ALA A 319 12.94 22.21 6.82
C ALA A 319 13.75 21.50 7.90
N VAL A 320 15.04 21.24 7.65
CA VAL A 320 15.94 20.64 8.65
C VAL A 320 16.09 21.58 9.85
N GLU A 321 16.26 22.88 9.63
CA GLU A 321 16.36 23.89 10.69
C GLU A 321 15.08 23.92 11.54
N ASN A 322 13.90 23.96 10.90
CA ASN A 322 12.62 23.93 11.59
C ASN A 322 12.42 22.62 12.35
N TYR A 323 12.76 21.48 11.75
CA TYR A 323 12.66 20.16 12.39
C TYR A 323 13.49 20.10 13.67
N ILE A 324 14.76 20.51 13.61
CA ILE A 324 15.67 20.50 14.78
C ILE A 324 15.15 21.45 15.86
N THR A 325 14.69 22.65 15.45
CA THR A 325 14.18 23.66 16.37
C THR A 325 12.94 23.18 17.10
N LEU A 326 11.93 22.69 16.37
CA LEU A 326 10.69 22.18 16.94
C LEU A 326 10.92 20.94 17.80
N LYS A 327 11.80 20.01 17.36
CA LYS A 327 12.19 18.83 18.15
C LYS A 327 12.72 19.22 19.53
N ASN A 328 13.64 20.19 19.57
CA ASN A 328 14.23 20.67 20.82
C ASN A 328 13.19 21.33 21.73
N MET A 329 12.24 22.09 21.15
CA MET A 329 11.15 22.74 21.89
C MET A 329 10.13 21.75 22.45
N SER A 330 9.81 20.68 21.70
CA SER A 330 8.87 19.65 22.11
C SER A 330 9.48 18.60 23.07
N GLY A 331 10.78 18.70 23.38
CA GLY A 331 11.48 17.75 24.25
C GLY A 331 11.63 16.35 23.65
N LEU A 332 11.65 16.25 22.31
CA LEU A 332 11.73 15.00 21.55
C LEU A 332 13.17 14.56 21.25
#